data_AF-A0A9R0YZC4-F1
#
_entry.id   AF-A0A9R0YZC4-F1
#
_cell.length_a   1.000
_cell.length_b   1.000
_cell.length_c   1.000
_cell.angle_alpha   90.00
_cell.angle_beta   90.00
_cell.angle_gamma   90.00
#
_symmetry.space_group_name_H-M   'P 1'
#
loop_
_entity.id
_entity.type
_entity.pdbx_description
1 polymer ?
#
loop_
_entity_poly.entity_id
_entity_poly.type
_entity_poly.pdbx_seq_one_letter_code
_entity_poly.pdbx_strand_id
1 'polypeptide(L)'
;MRLDGMKRVFWMTGDYKSHPDDGYDKTAVPVVENISYQDGAPFKGICMANVTAEMTKERKVSWNCADVEGVSTGVTPAPCEPLHGTHTGSCPFPTDTLAVDEITVQQCSYSIGTPASPASAAAAGMAN
;
A
#
# COMPACT_ATOMS: atom_id res chain seq x y z
N MET A 1 -3.09 -15.48 -0.95
CA MET A 1 -1.87 -14.77 -0.52
C MET A 1 -1.85 -14.71 0.99
N ARG A 2 -0.68 -14.69 1.64
CA ARG A 2 -0.54 -14.55 3.10
C ARG A 2 0.43 -13.41 3.38
N LEU A 3 0.04 -12.50 4.26
CA LEU A 3 0.84 -11.36 4.68
C LEU A 3 0.92 -11.36 6.20
N ASP A 4 2.13 -11.35 6.75
CA ASP A 4 2.39 -11.42 8.18
C ASP A 4 3.06 -10.12 8.68
N GLY A 5 2.80 -9.73 9.94
CA GLY A 5 3.47 -8.57 10.57
C GLY A 5 2.99 -7.19 10.12
N MET A 6 1.91 -7.10 9.35
CA MET A 6 1.38 -5.81 8.88
C MET A 6 0.69 -5.02 9.99
N LYS A 7 0.85 -3.68 9.98
CA LYS A 7 0.12 -2.78 10.90
C LYS A 7 -1.35 -2.62 10.51
N ARG A 8 -1.65 -2.65 9.20
CA ARG A 8 -2.98 -2.55 8.58
C ARG A 8 -2.99 -3.47 7.35
N VAL A 9 -4.06 -4.24 7.16
CA VAL A 9 -4.22 -5.14 5.98
C VAL A 9 -4.68 -4.34 4.76
N PHE A 10 -5.66 -3.44 4.95
CA PHE A 10 -6.11 -2.50 3.94
C PHE A 10 -5.95 -1.06 4.46
N TRP A 11 -5.46 -0.18 3.60
CA TRP A 11 -5.36 1.26 3.87
C TRP A 11 -5.52 2.03 2.56
N MET A 12 -6.58 2.83 2.49
CA MET A 12 -6.86 3.77 1.42
C MET A 12 -7.29 5.09 2.07
N THR A 13 -6.76 6.21 1.61
CA THR A 13 -7.05 7.55 2.14
C THR A 13 -6.95 8.56 1.01
N GLY A 14 -7.78 9.60 1.01
CA GLY A 14 -7.65 10.74 0.11
C GLY A 14 -6.71 11.82 0.63
N ASP A 15 -6.33 11.78 1.91
CA ASP A 15 -5.48 12.79 2.56
C ASP A 15 -3.99 12.51 2.32
N TYR A 16 -3.53 12.80 1.10
CA TYR A 16 -2.12 12.78 0.74
C TYR A 16 -1.55 14.21 0.76
N LYS A 17 -0.62 14.46 1.69
CA LYS A 17 0.12 15.73 1.81
C LYS A 17 1.52 15.65 1.18
N SER A 18 1.73 14.69 0.29
CA SER A 18 3.02 14.37 -0.33
C SER A 18 3.05 14.80 -1.79
N HIS A 19 4.16 15.39 -2.21
CA HIS A 19 4.47 15.65 -3.61
C HIS A 19 5.59 14.71 -4.05
N PRO A 20 5.56 14.16 -5.28
CA PRO A 20 6.56 13.19 -5.76
C PRO A 20 7.97 13.78 -5.92
N ASP A 21 8.12 15.10 -5.87
CA ASP A 21 9.39 15.80 -5.90
C ASP A 21 9.42 16.99 -4.91
N ASP A 22 10.63 17.45 -4.59
CA ASP A 22 10.89 18.59 -3.71
C ASP A 22 10.79 19.95 -4.45
N GLY A 23 10.60 19.93 -5.77
CA GLY A 23 10.56 21.11 -6.65
C GLY A 23 9.20 21.79 -6.72
N TYR A 24 8.19 21.21 -6.07
CA TYR A 24 6.86 21.81 -5.96
C TYR A 24 6.89 23.17 -5.23
N ASP A 25 6.18 24.14 -5.81
CA ASP A 25 6.01 25.45 -5.21
C ASP A 25 5.04 25.38 -4.02
N LYS A 26 5.60 25.43 -2.81
CA LYS A 26 4.85 25.43 -1.54
C LYS A 26 3.89 26.60 -1.35
N THR A 27 4.03 27.64 -2.17
CA THR A 27 3.19 28.83 -2.14
C THR A 27 2.15 28.86 -3.25
N ALA A 28 2.20 27.91 -4.18
CA ALA A 28 1.20 27.78 -5.22
C ALA A 28 -0.15 27.41 -4.59
N VAL A 29 -1.07 28.37 -4.61
CA VAL A 29 -2.47 28.13 -4.23
C VAL A 29 -3.18 27.64 -5.50
N PRO A 30 -3.68 26.39 -5.53
CA PRO A 30 -4.44 25.93 -6.68
C PRO A 30 -5.71 26.77 -6.83
N VAL A 31 -5.94 27.31 -8.02
CA VAL A 31 -7.23 27.95 -8.35
C VAL A 31 -8.22 26.82 -8.66
N VAL A 32 -9.19 26.65 -7.77
CA VAL A 32 -10.22 25.63 -7.86
C VAL A 32 -11.58 26.33 -7.90
N GLU A 33 -12.17 26.43 -9.08
CA GLU A 33 -13.41 27.18 -9.32
C GLU A 33 -14.50 26.29 -9.93
N ASN A 34 -15.76 26.69 -9.78
CA ASN A 34 -16.93 25.99 -10.32
C ASN A 34 -17.12 24.54 -9.83
N ILE A 35 -16.72 24.24 -8.59
CA ILE A 35 -16.99 22.93 -7.99
C ILE A 35 -18.33 22.93 -7.26
N SER A 36 -19.20 22.00 -7.63
CA SER A 36 -20.41 21.65 -6.90
C SER A 36 -20.24 20.25 -6.31
N TYR A 37 -20.15 20.15 -4.98
CA TYR A 37 -20.20 18.88 -4.28
C TYR A 37 -21.66 18.55 -3.97
N GLN A 38 -22.20 17.52 -4.62
CA GLN A 38 -23.43 16.87 -4.19
C GLN A 38 -23.02 15.48 -3.70
N ASP A 39 -23.32 15.19 -2.43
CA ASP A 39 -23.08 13.93 -1.71
C ASP A 39 -21.69 13.28 -1.90
N GLY A 40 -20.68 13.82 -1.20
CA GLY A 40 -19.38 13.16 -1.00
C GLY A 40 -18.59 12.85 -2.27
N ALA A 41 -17.42 12.23 -2.11
CA ALA A 41 -16.63 11.66 -3.20
C ALA A 41 -16.20 10.24 -2.80
N PRO A 42 -17.15 9.29 -2.76
CA PRO A 42 -16.87 7.96 -2.22
C PRO A 42 -15.89 7.17 -3.07
N PHE A 43 -15.03 6.40 -2.42
CA PHE A 43 -14.25 5.34 -3.03
C PHE A 43 -15.20 4.20 -3.42
N LYS A 44 -15.47 4.08 -4.72
CA LYS A 44 -16.34 3.04 -5.29
C LYS A 44 -15.53 1.92 -5.94
N GLY A 45 -16.21 0.80 -6.24
CA GLY A 45 -15.62 -0.33 -6.97
C GLY A 45 -14.74 -1.24 -6.10
N ILE A 46 -14.83 -1.11 -4.78
CA ILE A 46 -14.13 -2.00 -3.85
C ILE A 46 -14.79 -3.38 -3.93
N CYS A 47 -14.02 -4.42 -4.27
CA CYS A 47 -14.50 -5.80 -4.27
C CYS A 47 -13.53 -6.70 -3.51
N MET A 48 -14.02 -7.35 -2.45
CA MET A 48 -13.23 -8.22 -1.59
C MET A 48 -13.85 -9.62 -1.51
N ALA A 49 -13.05 -10.66 -1.69
CA ALA A 49 -13.51 -12.04 -1.58
C ALA A 49 -12.49 -12.90 -0.81
N ASN A 50 -12.99 -13.71 0.13
CA ASN A 50 -12.21 -14.68 0.89
C ASN A 50 -10.99 -14.08 1.61
N VAL A 51 -11.21 -13.02 2.37
CA VAL A 51 -10.17 -12.33 3.13
C VAL A 51 -10.33 -12.60 4.61
N THR A 52 -9.28 -13.13 5.24
CA THR A 52 -9.22 -13.27 6.70
C THR A 52 -8.06 -12.42 7.22
N ALA A 53 -8.39 -11.47 8.10
CA ALA A 53 -7.44 -10.61 8.78
C ALA A 53 -7.43 -10.91 10.28
N GLU A 54 -6.36 -11.55 10.75
CA GLU A 54 -6.16 -11.85 12.17
C GLU A 54 -5.25 -10.80 12.80
N MET A 55 -5.60 -10.36 14.01
CA MET A 55 -4.85 -9.34 14.73
C MET A 55 -4.18 -9.97 15.96
N THR A 56 -2.87 -9.80 16.09
CA THR A 56 -2.11 -10.30 17.27
C THR A 56 -2.46 -9.58 18.56
N LYS A 57 -3.06 -8.39 18.46
CA LYS A 57 -3.62 -7.62 19.58
C LYS A 57 -4.97 -7.08 19.17
N GLU A 58 -5.94 -7.21 20.07
CA GLU A 58 -7.29 -6.71 19.87
C GLU A 58 -7.26 -5.18 19.70
N ARG A 59 -7.84 -4.69 18.61
CA ARG A 59 -8.02 -3.27 18.36
C ARG A 59 -9.48 -2.93 18.62
N LYS A 60 -9.72 -1.77 19.23
CA LYS A 60 -11.09 -1.26 19.48
C LYS A 60 -11.92 -1.10 18.20
N VAL A 61 -11.25 -0.92 17.06
CA VAL A 61 -11.88 -0.70 15.76
C VAL A 61 -11.13 -1.54 14.72
N SER A 62 -11.79 -2.55 14.17
CA SER A 62 -11.27 -3.39 13.09
C SER A 62 -11.40 -2.70 11.73
N TRP A 63 -12.45 -1.88 11.56
CA TRP A 63 -12.74 -1.15 10.33
C TRP A 63 -13.03 0.32 10.62
N ASN A 64 -12.34 1.21 9.91
CA ASN A 64 -12.65 2.63 9.90
C ASN A 64 -13.02 3.01 8.46
N CYS A 65 -14.31 3.15 8.20
CA CYS A 65 -14.86 3.39 6.88
C CYS A 65 -15.53 4.76 6.84
N ALA A 66 -15.17 5.55 5.84
CA ALA A 66 -15.83 6.81 5.49
C ALA A 66 -15.82 6.92 3.97
N ASP A 67 -16.95 7.30 3.38
CA ASP A 67 -17.08 7.52 1.94
C ASP A 67 -16.56 6.33 1.12
N VAL A 68 -17.05 5.12 1.41
CA VAL A 68 -16.72 3.90 0.66
C VAL A 68 -17.98 3.21 0.18
N GLU A 69 -17.91 2.54 -0.97
CA GLU A 69 -18.99 1.71 -1.52
C GLU A 69 -18.38 0.49 -2.22
N GLY A 70 -18.93 -0.70 -1.96
CA GLY A 70 -18.37 -1.91 -2.54
C GLY A 70 -19.09 -3.19 -2.12
N VAL A 71 -18.44 -4.31 -2.44
CA VAL A 71 -18.98 -5.66 -2.24
C VAL A 71 -17.95 -6.55 -1.57
N SER A 72 -18.40 -7.34 -0.60
CA SER A 72 -17.55 -8.22 0.19
C SER A 72 -18.19 -9.58 0.39
N THR A 73 -17.44 -10.66 0.16
CA THR A 73 -17.90 -12.04 0.38
C THR A 73 -16.84 -12.82 1.13
N GLY A 74 -17.20 -13.45 2.25
CA GLY A 74 -16.25 -14.27 3.03
C GLY A 74 -15.11 -13.44 3.63
N VAL A 75 -15.41 -12.24 4.14
CA VAL A 75 -14.42 -11.35 4.78
C VAL A 75 -14.56 -11.41 6.29
N THR A 76 -13.44 -11.65 6.99
CA THR A 76 -13.36 -11.68 8.46
C THR A 76 -12.23 -10.78 8.94
N PRO A 77 -12.46 -9.86 9.91
CA PRO A 77 -13.72 -9.55 10.58
C PRO A 77 -14.75 -8.90 9.63
N ALA A 78 -16.04 -8.99 9.97
CA ALA A 78 -17.12 -8.47 9.13
C ALA A 78 -16.89 -6.99 8.76
N PRO A 79 -17.01 -6.62 7.47
CA PRO A 79 -16.73 -5.27 6.99
C PRO A 79 -17.84 -4.28 7.37
N CYS A 80 -17.64 -3.00 7.03
CA CYS A 80 -18.64 -1.96 7.21
C CYS A 80 -19.84 -2.15 6.26
N GLU A 81 -21.03 -1.70 6.67
CA GLU A 81 -22.26 -1.80 5.87
C GLU A 81 -22.15 -1.34 4.41
N PRO A 82 -21.47 -0.23 4.06
CA PRO A 82 -21.35 0.20 2.66
C PRO A 82 -20.57 -0.77 1.75
N LEU A 83 -19.92 -1.79 2.34
CA LEU A 83 -19.19 -2.83 1.62
C LEU A 83 -19.99 -4.14 1.51
N HIS A 84 -21.27 -4.13 1.91
CA HIS A 84 -22.21 -5.24 1.77
C HIS A 84 -23.09 -5.12 0.50
N GLY A 85 -22.61 -4.43 -0.54
CA GLY A 85 -23.32 -4.34 -1.82
C GLY A 85 -23.51 -5.72 -2.48
N THR A 86 -24.30 -5.76 -3.55
CA THR A 86 -24.56 -6.99 -4.31
C THR A 86 -23.71 -7.03 -5.58
N HIS A 87 -23.10 -8.19 -5.87
CA HIS A 87 -22.39 -8.45 -7.12
C HIS A 87 -22.64 -9.88 -7.57
N THR A 88 -22.74 -10.09 -8.88
CA THR A 88 -22.88 -11.41 -9.48
C THR A 88 -21.53 -11.93 -9.97
N GLY A 89 -21.12 -13.09 -9.48
CA GLY A 89 -19.86 -13.72 -9.87
C GLY A 89 -18.67 -13.30 -9.02
N SER A 90 -17.47 -13.62 -9.49
CA SER A 90 -16.22 -13.23 -8.82
C SER A 90 -15.97 -11.73 -8.98
N CYS A 91 -15.25 -11.13 -8.03
CA CYS A 91 -14.67 -9.80 -8.19
C CYS A 91 -13.88 -9.75 -9.50
N PRO A 92 -14.30 -8.93 -10.49
CA PRO A 92 -13.59 -8.85 -11.75
C PRO A 92 -12.29 -8.10 -11.53
N PHE A 93 -11.20 -8.61 -12.12
CA PHE A 93 -10.01 -7.79 -12.29
C PHE A 93 -10.28 -6.77 -13.39
N PRO A 94 -9.77 -5.53 -13.25
CA PRO A 94 -9.77 -4.59 -14.36
C PRO A 94 -9.12 -5.24 -15.59
N THR A 95 -9.81 -5.16 -16.72
CA THR A 95 -9.29 -5.69 -18.01
C THR A 95 -8.59 -4.63 -18.83
N ASP A 96 -8.69 -3.37 -18.42
CA ASP A 96 -8.07 -2.26 -19.12
C ASP A 96 -6.55 -2.31 -18.90
N THR A 97 -5.81 -2.36 -20.00
CA THR A 97 -4.34 -2.28 -19.99
C THR A 97 -3.95 -0.81 -20.14
N LEU A 98 -3.29 -0.26 -19.12
CA LEU A 98 -2.74 1.10 -19.17
C LEU A 98 -1.29 1.07 -19.65
N ALA A 99 -0.78 2.20 -20.13
CA ALA A 99 0.61 2.31 -20.58
C ALA A 99 1.64 1.95 -19.48
N VAL A 100 1.26 2.08 -18.21
CA VAL A 100 2.10 1.68 -17.06
C VAL A 100 2.23 0.17 -16.92
N ASP A 101 1.24 -0.60 -17.38
CA ASP A 101 1.24 -2.07 -17.32
C ASP A 101 2.19 -2.69 -18.38
N GLU A 102 2.57 -1.91 -19.39
CA GLU A 102 3.47 -2.32 -20.47
C GLU A 102 4.95 -1.98 -20.21
N ILE A 103 5.27 -1.35 -19.07
CA ILE A 103 6.65 -0.96 -18.75
C ILE A 103 7.49 -2.21 -18.43
N THR A 104 8.58 -2.40 -19.17
CA THR A 104 9.56 -3.45 -18.89
C THR A 104 10.42 -3.07 -17.68
N VAL A 105 10.25 -3.78 -16.56
CA VAL A 105 11.09 -3.59 -15.37
C VAL A 105 12.48 -4.18 -15.61
N GLN A 106 13.53 -3.37 -15.51
CA GLN A 106 14.90 -3.89 -15.53
C GLN A 106 15.29 -4.38 -14.13
N GLN A 107 15.63 -5.67 -14.03
CA GLN A 107 16.19 -6.24 -12.80
C GLN A 107 17.68 -5.93 -12.72
N CYS A 108 18.06 -5.14 -11.72
CA CYS A 108 19.45 -4.99 -11.32
C CYS A 108 19.81 -6.05 -10.29
N SER A 109 20.98 -6.67 -10.43
CA SER A 109 21.59 -7.50 -9.40
C SER A 109 22.81 -6.78 -8.81
N TYR A 110 23.06 -6.97 -7.53
CA TYR A 110 24.28 -6.52 -6.88
C TYR A 110 24.87 -7.67 -6.08
N SER A 111 26.20 -7.77 -6.11
CA SER A 111 26.94 -8.72 -5.28
C SER A 111 27.41 -7.98 -4.04
N ILE A 112 27.07 -8.48 -2.86
CA ILE A 112 27.73 -8.01 -1.63
C ILE A 112 29.13 -8.63 -1.67
N GLY A 113 30.14 -7.80 -1.94
CA GLY A 113 31.53 -8.22 -1.85
C GLY A 113 31.82 -8.66 -0.42
N THR A 114 32.26 -9.91 -0.25
CA THR A 114 32.75 -10.41 1.03
C THR A 114 33.91 -9.51 1.47
N PRO A 115 33.87 -8.89 2.67
CA PRO A 115 35.01 -8.12 3.14
C PRO A 115 36.23 -9.03 3.19
N ALA A 116 37.33 -8.58 2.59
CA ALA A 116 38.59 -9.31 2.60
C ALA A 116 39.00 -9.54 4.06
N SER A 117 39.12 -10.81 4.44
CA SER A 117 39.70 -11.22 5.73
C SER A 117 41.11 -10.63 5.83
N PRO A 118 41.48 -9.97 6.94
CA PRO A 118 42.85 -9.51 7.12
C PRO A 118 43.76 -10.74 7.26
N ALA A 119 44.49 -11.06 6.21
CA ALA A 119 45.56 -12.04 6.25
C ALA A 119 46.64 -11.57 7.24
N SER A 120 47.11 -12.52 8.05
CA SER A 120 48.12 -12.38 9.10
C SER A 120 49.34 -11.54 8.70
N ALA A 121 49.64 -10.52 9.51
CA ALA A 121 51.00 -9.99 9.61
C ALA A 121 51.71 -10.71 10.78
N ALA A 122 52.69 -11.54 10.43
CA ALA A 122 53.56 -12.24 11.35
C ALA A 122 54.50 -11.27 12.10
N ALA A 123 54.94 -11.71 13.27
CA ALA A 123 55.82 -11.04 14.20
C ALA A 123 57.21 -10.70 13.63
N ALA A 124 57.75 -9.54 14.04
CA ALA A 124 59.18 -9.29 14.17
C ALA A 124 59.40 -8.57 15.50
N GLY A 125 60.25 -9.12 16.37
CA GLY A 125 60.44 -8.67 17.75
C GLY A 125 61.65 -7.76 18.00
N MET A 126 61.83 -7.53 19.31
CA MET A 126 63.03 -7.23 20.10
C MET A 126 63.49 -5.78 20.36
N ALA A 127 63.97 -5.65 21.62
CA ALA A 127 64.66 -4.57 22.36
C ALA A 127 63.74 -3.49 22.98
N ASN A 128 63.74 -3.24 24.30
CA ASN A 128 64.57 -3.67 25.44
C ASN A 128 63.68 -3.85 26.69
#